data_AF-H1DH80-F1
#
_entry.id   AF-H1DH80-F1
#
_cell.length_a   1.000
_cell.length_b   1.000
_cell.length_c   1.000
_cell.angle_alpha   90.00
_cell.angle_beta   90.00
_cell.angle_gamma   90.00
#
_symmetry.space_group_name_H-M   'P 1'
#
loop_
_entity.id
_entity.type
_entity.pdbx_description
1 polymer ?
#
loop_
_entity_poly.entity_id
_entity_poly.type
_entity_poly.pdbx_seq_one_letter_code
_entity_poly.pdbx_strand_id
1 'polypeptide(L)'
;MSEIYFNFVRIIWNTKHKNETRVYSYLRERLKHAVRFRHKRGFGVHSPFMFNLILNIIRDKGKKFIYPERAERQPGIRYREKKFYRLLYRMANYLEAQHVLCFSAKPENVFLYLSEVGEGTKIVKNEPGQLAEADFIYIGRDARRVLQGIPLCLDEERQSRICLVISDIYKNSFNAYLWQQAARKATVTIDMMWYGILLYDKKLQKGRYNLII
;
A
#
# COMPACT_ATOMS: atom_id res chain seq x y z
N MET A 1 26.00 39.82 1.91
CA MET A 1 25.31 38.58 2.33
C MET A 1 24.71 37.93 1.10
N SER A 2 25.20 36.75 0.73
CA SER A 2 25.00 36.16 -0.61
C SER A 2 23.57 35.67 -0.83
N GLU A 3 23.12 35.75 -2.09
CA GLU A 3 21.87 35.23 -2.64
C GLU A 3 21.62 33.74 -2.30
N ILE A 4 22.70 33.01 -2.00
CA ILE A 4 22.72 31.63 -1.50
C ILE A 4 22.04 31.52 -0.14
N TYR A 5 22.29 32.45 0.80
CA TYR A 5 21.68 32.43 2.14
C TYR A 5 20.17 32.69 2.08
N PHE A 6 19.74 33.61 1.22
CA PHE A 6 18.33 33.92 1.02
C PHE A 6 17.57 32.74 0.39
N ASN A 7 18.15 32.09 -0.61
CA ASN A 7 17.58 30.88 -1.20
C ASN A 7 17.53 29.71 -0.19
N PHE A 8 18.56 29.55 0.64
CA PHE A 8 18.60 28.52 1.67
C PHE A 8 17.50 28.71 2.73
N VAL A 9 17.34 29.94 3.25
CA VAL A 9 16.28 30.28 4.21
C VAL A 9 14.89 30.09 3.58
N ARG A 10 14.70 30.48 2.32
CA ARG A 10 13.43 30.29 1.59
C ARG A 10 13.09 28.82 1.38
N ILE A 11 14.07 27.97 1.08
CA ILE A 11 13.90 26.52 0.96
C ILE A 11 13.51 25.91 2.30
N ILE A 12 14.18 26.29 3.40
CA ILE A 12 13.85 25.80 4.74
C ILE A 12 12.43 26.22 5.13
N TRP A 13 12.07 27.49 4.92
CA TRP A 13 10.75 28.01 5.27
C TRP A 13 9.63 27.32 4.47
N ASN A 14 9.80 27.16 3.14
CA ASN A 14 8.86 26.42 2.30
C ASN A 14 8.77 24.94 2.68
N THR A 15 9.88 24.32 3.07
CA THR A 15 9.90 22.93 3.52
C THR A 15 9.17 22.77 4.86
N LYS A 16 9.35 23.72 5.79
CA LYS A 16 8.69 23.74 7.09
C LYS A 16 7.18 23.96 6.95
N HIS A 17 6.75 24.95 6.17
CA HIS A 17 5.33 25.19 5.91
C HIS A 17 4.67 23.99 5.21
N LYS A 18 5.31 23.42 4.18
CA LYS A 18 4.78 22.24 3.48
C LYS A 18 4.68 21.01 4.38
N ASN A 19 5.57 20.87 5.36
CA ASN A 19 5.52 19.83 6.37
C ASN A 19 4.43 20.08 7.42
N GLU A 20 4.23 21.32 7.88
CA GLU A 20 3.15 21.67 8.81
C GLU A 20 1.78 21.42 8.18
N THR A 21 1.51 21.92 6.96
CA THR A 21 0.22 21.68 6.29
C THR A 21 -0.04 20.18 6.05
N ARG A 22 1.03 19.38 5.84
CA ARG A 22 0.94 17.91 5.75
C ARG A 22 0.66 17.23 7.09
N VAL A 23 1.26 17.70 8.17
CA VAL A 23 0.98 17.17 9.51
C VAL A 23 -0.47 17.47 9.89
N TYR A 24 -0.95 18.67 9.60
CA TYR A 24 -2.36 19.03 9.79
C TYR A 24 -3.32 18.20 8.92
N SER A 25 -3.01 17.98 7.64
CA SER A 25 -3.84 17.13 6.78
C SER A 25 -3.84 15.67 7.25
N TYR A 26 -2.68 15.14 7.65
CA TYR A 26 -2.55 13.80 8.21
C TYR A 26 -3.33 13.62 9.52
N LEU A 27 -3.24 14.58 10.45
CA LEU A 27 -4.00 14.56 11.70
C LEU A 27 -5.50 14.67 11.43
N ARG A 28 -5.91 15.51 10.49
CA ARG A 28 -7.32 15.63 10.07
C ARG A 28 -7.85 14.33 9.48
N GLU A 29 -7.08 13.65 8.62
CA GLU A 29 -7.48 12.35 8.07
C GLU A 29 -7.54 11.27 9.15
N ARG A 30 -6.58 11.25 10.09
CA ARG A 30 -6.65 10.36 11.26
C ARG A 30 -7.92 10.59 12.09
N LEU A 31 -8.27 11.85 12.35
CA LEU A 31 -9.48 12.21 13.08
C LEU A 31 -10.74 11.77 12.32
N LYS A 32 -10.81 12.04 11.01
CA LYS A 32 -11.92 11.58 10.15
C LYS A 32 -12.08 10.07 10.19
N HIS A 33 -10.98 9.33 10.10
CA HIS A 33 -11.00 7.87 10.19
C HIS A 33 -11.46 7.41 11.56
N ALA A 34 -10.92 7.97 12.64
CA ALA A 34 -11.32 7.62 14.01
C ALA A 34 -12.83 7.83 14.22
N VAL A 35 -13.37 8.94 13.71
CA VAL A 35 -14.81 9.23 13.74
C VAL A 35 -15.59 8.22 12.87
N ARG A 36 -15.21 8.02 11.60
CA ARG A 36 -15.89 7.09 10.68
C ARG A 36 -15.89 5.65 11.19
N PHE A 37 -14.79 5.20 11.79
CA PHE A 37 -14.67 3.86 12.37
C PHE A 37 -15.63 3.67 13.54
N ARG A 38 -15.75 4.67 14.43
CA ARG A 38 -16.70 4.66 15.56
C ARG A 38 -18.15 4.46 15.09
N HIS A 39 -18.51 4.95 13.91
CA HIS A 39 -19.85 4.86 13.35
C HIS A 39 -20.13 3.62 12.50
N LYS A 40 -19.13 2.74 12.24
CA LYS A 40 -19.31 1.58 11.35
C LYS A 40 -19.32 0.20 12.01
N ARG A 41 -19.12 0.07 13.34
CA ARG A 41 -19.35 -1.11 14.25
C ARG A 41 -19.23 -2.56 13.69
N GLY A 42 -18.55 -2.80 12.58
CA GLY A 42 -18.47 -4.11 11.92
C GLY A 42 -19.68 -4.51 11.03
N PHE A 43 -20.73 -3.70 10.97
CA PHE A 43 -21.90 -3.96 10.11
C PHE A 43 -21.74 -3.22 8.78
N GLY A 44 -21.80 -3.93 7.65
CA GLY A 44 -21.78 -3.32 6.31
C GLY A 44 -20.82 -3.96 5.30
N VAL A 45 -20.20 -5.10 5.61
CA VAL A 45 -19.47 -5.91 4.62
C VAL A 45 -20.39 -7.04 4.15
N HIS A 46 -21.06 -6.85 3.01
CA HIS A 46 -22.00 -7.83 2.45
C HIS A 46 -21.35 -8.83 1.51
N SER A 47 -20.11 -8.58 1.06
CA SER A 47 -19.34 -9.51 0.25
C SER A 47 -18.66 -10.55 1.15
N PRO A 48 -18.96 -11.86 0.99
CA PRO A 48 -18.28 -12.92 1.76
C PRO A 48 -16.77 -12.91 1.57
N PHE A 49 -16.32 -12.65 0.34
CA PHE A 49 -14.90 -12.47 0.03
C PHE A 49 -14.28 -11.35 0.85
N MET A 50 -14.90 -10.17 0.90
CA MET A 50 -14.38 -9.03 1.65
C MET A 50 -14.42 -9.27 3.15
N PHE A 51 -15.45 -9.94 3.66
CA PHE A 51 -15.54 -10.29 5.07
C PHE A 51 -14.37 -11.22 5.47
N ASN A 52 -14.13 -12.27 4.68
CA ASN A 52 -12.99 -13.18 4.89
C ASN A 52 -11.65 -12.46 4.79
N LEU A 53 -11.45 -11.66 3.74
CA LEU A 53 -10.24 -10.86 3.54
C LEU A 53 -9.95 -9.97 4.75
N ILE A 54 -10.94 -9.21 5.23
CA ILE A 54 -10.76 -8.28 6.34
C ILE A 54 -10.47 -9.03 7.65
N LEU A 55 -11.24 -10.08 7.95
CA LEU A 55 -11.15 -10.78 9.23
C LEU A 55 -9.91 -11.67 9.33
N ASN A 56 -9.64 -12.48 8.30
CA ASN A 56 -8.65 -13.55 8.37
C ASN A 56 -7.31 -13.15 7.78
N ILE A 57 -7.28 -12.26 6.80
CA ILE A 57 -6.05 -11.87 6.10
C ILE A 57 -5.54 -10.54 6.65
N ILE A 58 -6.40 -9.52 6.68
CA ILE A 58 -5.98 -8.18 7.12
C ILE A 58 -5.78 -8.15 8.64
N ARG A 59 -6.77 -8.59 9.42
CA ARG A 59 -6.70 -8.64 10.90
C ARG A 59 -5.94 -9.84 11.45
N ASP A 60 -5.72 -10.88 10.63
CA ASP A 60 -5.05 -12.12 11.04
C ASP A 60 -5.67 -12.74 12.32
N LYS A 61 -7.01 -12.73 12.43
CA LYS A 61 -7.71 -13.12 13.67
C LYS A 61 -7.38 -14.55 14.12
N GLY A 62 -7.21 -15.46 13.16
CA GLY A 62 -6.88 -16.86 13.41
C GLY A 62 -5.39 -17.15 13.53
N LYS A 63 -4.51 -16.16 13.30
CA LYS A 63 -3.04 -16.34 13.27
C LYS A 63 -2.60 -17.53 12.43
N LYS A 64 -3.22 -17.71 11.27
CA LYS A 64 -3.06 -18.90 10.43
C LYS A 64 -1.75 -18.91 9.65
N PHE A 65 -1.08 -17.77 9.56
CA PHE A 65 0.11 -17.60 8.75
C PHE A 65 1.38 -17.78 9.58
N ILE A 66 2.29 -18.59 9.04
CA ILE A 66 3.67 -18.68 9.48
C ILE A 66 4.47 -17.74 8.59
N TYR A 67 5.31 -16.91 9.19
CA TYR A 67 6.10 -15.90 8.47
C TYR A 67 7.54 -16.37 8.28
N PRO A 68 8.21 -15.93 7.21
CA PRO A 68 9.60 -16.24 6.94
C PRO A 68 10.53 -15.94 8.12
N GLU A 69 11.13 -16.97 8.71
CA GLU A 69 11.93 -16.84 9.94
C GLU A 69 13.12 -15.90 9.73
N ARG A 70 13.77 -15.98 8.56
CA ARG A 70 14.87 -15.10 8.17
C ARG A 70 14.42 -13.63 8.15
N ALA A 71 13.25 -13.36 7.59
CA ALA A 71 12.70 -12.00 7.52
C ALA A 71 12.28 -11.46 8.89
N GLU A 72 11.80 -12.36 9.76
CA GLU A 72 11.43 -12.05 11.14
C GLU A 72 12.63 -11.72 12.02
N ARG A 73 13.77 -12.39 11.80
CA ARG A 73 15.04 -12.14 12.52
C ARG A 73 15.85 -10.99 11.94
N GLN A 74 15.54 -10.50 10.74
CA GLN A 74 16.31 -9.44 10.09
C GLN A 74 16.42 -8.18 10.97
N PRO A 75 17.64 -7.76 11.34
CA PRO A 75 17.86 -6.53 12.10
C PRO A 75 17.60 -5.29 11.23
N GLY A 76 17.27 -4.17 11.88
CA GLY A 76 17.06 -2.89 11.20
C GLY A 76 15.67 -2.70 10.56
N ILE A 77 14.83 -3.73 10.50
CA ILE A 77 13.41 -3.58 10.10
C ILE A 77 12.58 -3.17 11.31
N ARG A 78 11.92 -2.01 11.24
CA ARG A 78 11.08 -1.50 12.33
C ARG A 78 9.84 -2.38 12.52
N TYR A 79 9.34 -2.47 13.75
CA TYR A 79 8.14 -3.26 14.08
C TYR A 79 6.92 -2.97 13.19
N ARG A 80 6.66 -1.69 12.89
CA ARG A 80 5.55 -1.30 11.98
C ARG A 80 5.75 -1.80 10.55
N GLU A 81 6.99 -1.79 10.07
CA GLU A 81 7.33 -2.33 8.74
C GLU A 81 7.18 -3.84 8.72
N LYS A 82 7.67 -4.55 9.74
CA LYS A 82 7.44 -6.01 9.88
C LYS A 82 5.95 -6.34 9.84
N LYS A 83 5.11 -5.66 10.63
CA LYS A 83 3.65 -5.85 10.60
C LYS A 83 3.05 -5.68 9.21
N PHE A 84 3.54 -4.71 8.46
CA PHE A 84 3.06 -4.44 7.11
C PHE A 84 3.58 -5.45 6.09
N TYR A 85 4.85 -5.87 6.16
CA TYR A 85 5.38 -6.93 5.28
C TYR A 85 4.71 -8.28 5.54
N ARG A 86 4.40 -8.60 6.80
CA ARG A 86 3.52 -9.73 7.13
C ARG A 86 2.16 -9.60 6.46
N LEU A 87 1.54 -8.41 6.44
CA LEU A 87 0.28 -8.20 5.71
C LEU A 87 0.45 -8.45 4.21
N LEU A 88 1.48 -7.90 3.58
CA LEU A 88 1.77 -8.13 2.16
C LEU A 88 1.95 -9.63 1.86
N TYR A 89 2.70 -10.35 2.70
CA TYR A 89 2.86 -11.80 2.62
C TYR A 89 1.52 -12.55 2.68
N ARG A 90 0.67 -12.23 3.66
CA ARG A 90 -0.66 -12.84 3.78
C ARG A 90 -1.54 -12.55 2.57
N MET A 91 -1.52 -11.29 2.10
CA MET A 91 -2.30 -10.86 0.94
C MET A 91 -1.85 -11.58 -0.33
N ALA A 92 -0.55 -11.66 -0.58
CA ALA A 92 -0.02 -12.30 -1.77
C ALA A 92 -0.31 -13.82 -1.78
N ASN A 93 -0.16 -14.51 -0.64
CA ASN A 93 -0.56 -15.92 -0.52
C ASN A 93 -2.07 -16.12 -0.68
N TYR A 94 -2.90 -15.29 -0.01
CA TYR A 94 -4.36 -15.40 -0.10
C TYR A 94 -4.90 -15.19 -1.52
N LEU A 95 -4.24 -14.31 -2.28
CA LEU A 95 -4.61 -14.02 -3.66
C LEU A 95 -3.90 -14.93 -4.67
N GLU A 96 -3.07 -15.87 -4.20
CA GLU A 96 -2.30 -16.80 -5.03
C GLU A 96 -1.47 -16.06 -6.09
N ALA A 97 -0.81 -14.97 -5.69
CA ALA A 97 -0.09 -14.09 -6.59
C ALA A 97 1.01 -14.85 -7.37
N GLN A 98 0.97 -14.74 -8.68
CA GLN A 98 1.94 -15.38 -9.59
C GLN A 98 3.05 -14.42 -9.99
N HIS A 99 2.75 -13.12 -10.08
CA HIS A 99 3.72 -12.10 -10.47
C HIS A 99 3.63 -10.86 -9.58
N VAL A 100 4.55 -10.80 -8.62
CA VAL A 100 4.65 -9.72 -7.64
C VAL A 100 5.65 -8.66 -8.10
N LEU A 101 5.22 -7.41 -8.21
CA LEU A 101 6.06 -6.29 -8.60
C LEU A 101 6.14 -5.23 -7.49
N CYS A 102 7.36 -4.93 -7.03
CA CYS A 102 7.60 -4.04 -5.90
C CYS A 102 8.36 -2.79 -6.31
N PHE A 103 7.81 -1.60 -6.02
CA PHE A 103 8.46 -0.31 -6.21
C PHE A 103 8.81 0.33 -4.87
N SER A 104 10.07 0.33 -4.46
CA SER A 104 10.50 0.98 -3.20
C SER A 104 12.00 1.24 -3.19
N ALA A 105 12.44 2.24 -2.40
CA ALA A 105 13.86 2.48 -2.16
C ALA A 105 14.57 1.38 -1.37
N LYS A 106 13.85 0.57 -0.58
CA LYS A 106 14.41 -0.56 0.17
C LYS A 106 13.63 -1.84 -0.13
N PRO A 107 13.69 -2.35 -1.37
CA PRO A 107 12.91 -3.52 -1.78
C PRO A 107 13.37 -4.79 -1.08
N GLU A 108 14.63 -4.87 -0.63
CA GLU A 108 15.18 -6.07 0.00
C GLU A 108 14.44 -6.51 1.26
N ASN A 109 14.04 -5.55 2.11
CA ASN A 109 13.34 -5.90 3.35
C ASN A 109 11.97 -6.52 3.11
N VAL A 110 11.22 -6.01 2.12
CA VAL A 110 9.91 -6.58 1.76
C VAL A 110 10.09 -7.87 0.97
N PHE A 111 11.16 -7.96 0.18
CA PHE A 111 11.48 -9.15 -0.60
C PHE A 111 11.75 -10.36 0.31
N LEU A 112 12.40 -10.19 1.46
CA LEU A 112 12.57 -11.28 2.43
C LEU A 112 11.26 -11.95 2.85
N TYR A 113 10.15 -11.22 2.83
CA TYR A 113 8.83 -11.78 3.10
C TYR A 113 8.24 -12.38 1.83
N LEU A 114 8.24 -11.61 0.74
CA LEU A 114 7.57 -11.99 -0.50
C LEU A 114 8.23 -13.18 -1.21
N SER A 115 9.54 -13.39 -1.05
CA SER A 115 10.30 -14.49 -1.66
C SER A 115 9.87 -15.89 -1.22
N GLU A 116 9.05 -15.97 -0.17
CA GLU A 116 8.51 -17.23 0.35
C GLU A 116 6.98 -17.31 0.14
N VAL A 117 6.42 -16.47 -0.74
CA VAL A 117 5.04 -16.56 -1.20
C VAL A 117 4.98 -17.57 -2.33
N GLY A 118 4.20 -18.65 -2.16
CA GLY A 118 3.91 -19.63 -3.20
C GLY A 118 5.14 -20.33 -3.81
N GLU A 119 4.96 -21.52 -4.34
CA GLU A 119 5.98 -22.10 -5.20
C GLU A 119 5.83 -21.50 -6.61
N GLY A 120 6.93 -21.03 -7.21
CA GLY A 120 6.92 -20.49 -8.57
C GLY A 120 6.49 -19.02 -8.73
N THR A 121 6.17 -18.31 -7.65
CA THR A 121 5.83 -16.87 -7.73
C THR A 121 7.03 -16.06 -8.22
N LYS A 122 6.85 -15.36 -9.34
CA LYS A 122 7.84 -14.44 -9.91
C LYS A 122 7.80 -13.12 -9.14
N ILE A 123 8.95 -12.66 -8.65
CA ILE A 123 9.04 -11.42 -7.89
C ILE A 123 10.05 -10.48 -8.53
N VAL A 124 9.59 -9.29 -8.86
CA VAL A 124 10.36 -8.28 -9.58
C VAL A 124 10.42 -7.00 -8.74
N LYS A 125 11.60 -6.35 -8.72
CA LYS A 125 11.87 -5.15 -7.92
C LYS A 125 12.18 -3.99 -8.85
N ASN A 126 11.46 -2.88 -8.72
CA ASN A 126 11.78 -1.62 -9.39
C ASN A 126 11.91 -1.69 -10.92
N GLU A 127 11.20 -2.60 -11.59
CA GLU A 127 11.18 -2.73 -13.06
C GLU A 127 9.82 -2.30 -13.63
N PRO A 128 9.66 -1.05 -14.07
CA PRO A 128 8.40 -0.56 -14.61
C PRO A 128 7.89 -1.32 -15.83
N GLY A 129 8.79 -1.87 -16.65
CA GLY A 129 8.43 -2.64 -17.84
C GLY A 129 7.61 -3.91 -17.56
N GLN A 130 7.57 -4.37 -16.31
CA GLN A 130 6.85 -5.57 -15.88
C GLN A 130 5.46 -5.26 -15.30
N LEU A 131 5.02 -4.00 -15.31
CA LEU A 131 3.71 -3.58 -14.77
C LEU A 131 2.52 -4.31 -15.41
N ALA A 132 2.57 -4.53 -16.73
CA ALA A 132 1.49 -5.17 -17.48
C ALA A 132 1.32 -6.66 -17.12
N GLU A 133 2.39 -7.32 -16.69
CA GLU A 133 2.38 -8.75 -16.34
C GLU A 133 1.99 -8.97 -14.87
N ALA A 134 2.25 -8.01 -13.98
CA ALA A 134 2.07 -8.18 -12.54
C ALA A 134 0.60 -8.32 -12.12
N ASP A 135 0.30 -9.24 -11.21
CA ASP A 135 -1.03 -9.42 -10.59
C ASP A 135 -1.06 -8.91 -9.14
N PHE A 136 0.11 -8.70 -8.53
CA PHE A 136 0.26 -8.09 -7.22
C PHE A 136 1.32 -6.99 -7.26
N ILE A 137 0.92 -5.74 -7.04
CA ILE A 137 1.81 -4.58 -7.13
C ILE A 137 1.90 -3.92 -5.75
N TYR A 138 3.12 -3.71 -5.28
CA TYR A 138 3.40 -2.96 -4.06
C TYR A 138 4.17 -1.67 -4.37
N ILE A 139 3.60 -0.53 -3.99
CA ILE A 139 4.22 0.80 -4.08
C ILE A 139 4.58 1.27 -2.67
N GLY A 140 5.87 1.17 -2.37
CA GLY A 140 6.47 1.51 -1.09
C GLY A 140 6.95 2.95 -0.97
N ARG A 141 7.80 3.18 0.04
CA ARG A 141 8.49 4.46 0.24
C ARG A 141 9.46 4.76 -0.90
N ASP A 142 9.50 6.03 -1.28
CA ASP A 142 10.36 6.60 -2.32
C ASP A 142 10.21 5.99 -3.72
N ALA A 143 9.06 5.35 -4.00
CA ALA A 143 8.72 4.82 -5.32
C ALA A 143 8.75 5.87 -6.43
N ARG A 144 8.64 7.17 -6.09
CA ARG A 144 8.80 8.29 -7.03
C ARG A 144 10.08 8.20 -7.85
N ARG A 145 11.19 7.73 -7.29
CA ARG A 145 12.47 7.63 -8.02
C ARG A 145 12.40 6.70 -9.23
N VAL A 146 11.48 5.75 -9.21
CA VAL A 146 11.31 4.73 -10.24
C VAL A 146 10.07 5.00 -11.08
N LEU A 147 8.96 5.42 -10.46
CA LEU A 147 7.65 5.57 -11.12
C LEU A 147 7.32 6.98 -11.59
N GLN A 148 8.19 7.97 -11.39
CA GLN A 148 7.90 9.34 -11.84
C GLN A 148 7.75 9.39 -13.36
N GLY A 149 6.59 9.85 -13.83
CA GLY A 149 6.27 9.93 -15.26
C GLY A 149 5.79 8.61 -15.86
N ILE A 150 5.72 7.53 -15.08
CA ILE A 150 5.26 6.22 -15.55
C ILE A 150 3.78 6.05 -15.18
N PRO A 151 2.88 5.86 -16.15
CA PRO A 151 1.49 5.59 -15.85
C PRO A 151 1.36 4.20 -15.21
N LEU A 152 0.59 4.11 -14.12
CA LEU A 152 0.10 2.82 -13.64
C LEU A 152 -1.01 2.38 -14.61
N CYS A 153 -0.65 1.69 -15.69
CA CYS A 153 -1.60 1.09 -16.62
C CYS A 153 -2.32 -0.07 -15.92
N LEU A 154 -3.39 0.27 -15.20
CA LEU A 154 -4.30 -0.67 -14.55
C LEU A 154 -5.48 -0.84 -15.50
N ASP A 155 -5.23 -1.55 -16.60
CA ASP A 155 -6.21 -1.67 -17.69
C ASP A 155 -7.47 -2.38 -17.21
N GLU A 156 -8.60 -1.68 -17.32
CA GLU A 156 -9.92 -2.22 -17.00
C GLU A 156 -10.31 -3.37 -17.93
N GLU A 157 -9.65 -3.50 -19.08
CA GLU A 157 -9.86 -4.60 -20.03
C GLU A 157 -9.24 -5.91 -19.57
N ARG A 158 -8.27 -5.86 -18.65
CA ARG A 158 -7.62 -7.06 -18.14
C ARG A 158 -8.65 -7.98 -17.47
N GLN A 159 -8.67 -9.24 -17.90
CA GLN A 159 -9.59 -10.24 -17.36
C GLN A 159 -9.15 -10.76 -15.99
N SER A 160 -7.84 -10.72 -15.71
CA SER A 160 -7.26 -11.17 -14.44
C SER A 160 -7.36 -10.11 -13.35
N ARG A 161 -7.40 -10.58 -12.10
CA ARG A 161 -7.40 -9.73 -10.91
C ARG A 161 -6.05 -9.03 -10.76
N ILE A 162 -6.06 -7.75 -10.36
CA ILE A 162 -4.88 -7.03 -9.89
C ILE A 162 -5.10 -6.57 -8.44
N CYS A 163 -4.12 -6.82 -7.58
CA CYS A 163 -4.05 -6.22 -6.25
C CYS A 163 -2.94 -5.18 -6.19
N LEU A 164 -3.29 -3.93 -5.93
CA LEU A 164 -2.35 -2.83 -5.76
C LEU A 164 -2.35 -2.36 -4.30
N VAL A 165 -1.18 -2.41 -3.66
CA VAL A 165 -0.97 -1.93 -2.30
C VAL A 165 -0.05 -0.71 -2.33
N ILE A 166 -0.48 0.40 -1.76
CA ILE A 166 0.29 1.65 -1.72
C ILE A 166 0.55 2.02 -0.26
N SER A 167 1.80 2.24 0.12
CA SER A 167 2.16 2.75 1.44
C SER A 167 2.08 4.27 1.53
N ASP A 168 1.91 4.80 2.74
CA ASP A 168 2.00 6.23 3.04
C ASP A 168 1.03 7.10 2.23
N ILE A 169 -0.19 6.60 1.96
CA ILE A 169 -1.23 7.25 1.14
C ILE A 169 -1.66 8.64 1.63
N TYR A 170 -1.38 8.98 2.90
CA TYR A 170 -1.61 10.31 3.47
C TYR A 170 -0.34 11.04 3.91
N LYS A 171 0.83 10.39 3.84
CA LYS A 171 2.11 10.96 4.31
C LYS A 171 3.03 11.37 3.17
N ASN A 172 2.98 10.65 2.06
CA ASN A 172 3.79 10.92 0.88
C ASN A 172 2.88 11.46 -0.24
N SER A 173 3.16 12.67 -0.74
CA SER A 173 2.29 13.28 -1.77
C SER A 173 2.29 12.54 -3.10
N PHE A 174 3.40 11.89 -3.47
CA PHE A 174 3.43 11.08 -4.69
C PHE A 174 2.53 9.86 -4.54
N ASN A 175 2.66 9.13 -3.42
CA ASN A 175 1.81 7.97 -3.15
C ASN A 175 0.35 8.36 -2.94
N ALA A 176 0.07 9.51 -2.32
CA ALA A 176 -1.28 10.07 -2.18
C ALA A 176 -1.92 10.37 -3.54
N TYR A 177 -1.16 10.96 -4.47
CA TYR A 177 -1.61 11.20 -5.83
C TYR A 177 -1.91 9.88 -6.56
N LEU A 178 -0.99 8.90 -6.50
CA LEU A 178 -1.21 7.58 -7.10
C LEU A 178 -2.46 6.90 -6.52
N TRP A 179 -2.63 6.93 -5.20
CA TRP A 179 -3.82 6.41 -4.53
C TRP A 179 -5.09 7.06 -5.03
N GLN A 180 -5.16 8.40 -5.11
CA GLN A 180 -6.35 9.10 -5.57
C GLN A 180 -6.72 8.74 -7.01
N GLN A 181 -5.73 8.63 -7.90
CA GLN A 181 -5.96 8.28 -9.30
C GLN A 181 -6.41 6.81 -9.45
N ALA A 182 -5.68 5.90 -8.82
CA ALA A 182 -5.94 4.47 -8.92
C ALA A 182 -7.29 4.10 -8.25
N ALA A 183 -7.60 4.66 -7.08
CA ALA A 183 -8.82 4.36 -6.32
C ALA A 183 -10.12 4.72 -7.05
N ARG A 184 -10.09 5.60 -8.06
CA ARG A 184 -11.28 5.96 -8.85
C ARG A 184 -11.76 4.81 -9.74
N LYS A 185 -10.82 3.99 -10.22
CA LYS A 185 -11.06 2.88 -11.15
C LYS A 185 -11.14 1.51 -10.46
N ALA A 186 -10.65 1.40 -9.23
CA ALA A 186 -10.65 0.14 -8.49
C ALA A 186 -12.06 -0.37 -8.19
N THR A 187 -12.28 -1.68 -8.31
CA THR A 187 -13.53 -2.33 -7.89
C THR A 187 -13.70 -2.17 -6.38
N VAL A 188 -12.66 -2.51 -5.63
CA VAL A 188 -12.66 -2.39 -4.17
C VAL A 188 -11.53 -1.51 -3.71
N THR A 189 -11.82 -0.62 -2.76
CA THR A 189 -10.83 0.18 -2.06
C THR A 189 -10.87 -0.09 -0.57
N ILE A 190 -9.70 -0.30 0.03
CA ILE A 190 -9.52 -0.46 1.47
C ILE A 190 -8.50 0.58 1.91
N ASP A 191 -9.00 1.62 2.58
CA ASP A 191 -8.16 2.63 3.20
C ASP A 191 -7.86 2.22 4.64
N MET A 192 -6.58 1.95 4.92
CA MET A 192 -6.09 1.56 6.23
C MET A 192 -5.28 2.67 6.92
N MET A 193 -5.50 3.94 6.56
CA MET A 193 -4.76 5.12 7.00
C MET A 193 -3.31 5.18 6.52
N TRP A 194 -2.51 4.18 6.89
CA TRP A 194 -1.09 4.12 6.56
C TRP A 194 -0.85 3.48 5.21
N TYR A 195 -1.79 2.65 4.78
CA TYR A 195 -1.70 1.84 3.58
C TYR A 195 -3.05 1.86 2.88
N GLY A 196 -3.02 1.86 1.55
CA GLY A 196 -4.21 1.69 0.73
C GLY A 196 -4.10 0.38 -0.03
N ILE A 197 -5.18 -0.40 -0.05
CA ILE A 197 -5.28 -1.62 -0.87
C ILE A 197 -6.39 -1.39 -1.90
N LEU A 198 -6.08 -1.68 -3.15
CA LEU A 198 -6.97 -1.56 -4.30
C LEU A 198 -7.05 -2.93 -4.97
N LEU A 199 -8.28 -3.40 -5.21
CA LEU A 199 -8.52 -4.62 -5.98
C LEU A 199 -9.25 -4.25 -7.26
N TYR A 200 -8.68 -4.68 -8.38
CA TYR A 200 -9.28 -4.61 -9.72
C TYR A 200 -9.69 -6.02 -10.08
N ASP A 201 -10.99 -6.29 -10.00
CA ASP A 201 -11.56 -7.59 -10.33
C ASP A 201 -13.02 -7.38 -10.73
N LYS A 202 -13.41 -7.80 -11.93
CA LYS A 202 -14.78 -7.65 -12.44
C LYS A 202 -15.77 -8.56 -11.71
N LYS A 203 -15.28 -9.64 -11.07
CA LYS A 203 -16.10 -10.60 -10.33
C LYS A 203 -16.44 -10.12 -8.93
N LEU A 204 -15.73 -9.11 -8.41
CA LEU A 204 -15.99 -8.56 -7.08
C LEU A 204 -17.09 -7.49 -7.11
N GLN A 205 -17.90 -7.47 -6.05
CA GLN A 205 -18.83 -6.36 -5.82
C GLN A 205 -18.05 -5.09 -5.48
N LYS A 206 -18.43 -3.96 -6.11
CA LYS A 206 -17.82 -2.67 -5.80
C LYS A 206 -17.97 -2.32 -4.31
N GLY A 207 -16.90 -1.85 -3.69
CA GLY A 207 -16.92 -1.57 -2.24
C GLY A 207 -15.83 -0.61 -1.80
N ARG A 208 -16.15 0.26 -0.83
CA ARG A 208 -15.20 1.20 -0.23
C ARG A 208 -15.17 1.03 1.28
N TYR A 209 -14.02 0.58 1.78
CA TYR A 209 -13.82 0.22 3.19
C TYR A 209 -12.77 1.16 3.81
N ASN A 210 -13.05 1.63 5.02
CA ASN A 210 -12.08 2.36 5.84
C ASN A 210 -11.84 1.52 7.10
N LEU A 211 -10.60 1.13 7.35
CA LEU A 211 -10.20 0.27 8.45
C LEU A 211 -9.17 0.99 9.32
N ILE A 212 -9.30 0.82 10.64
CA ILE A 212 -8.26 1.18 11.60
C ILE A 212 -7.82 -0.10 12.28
N ILE A 213 -6.51 -0.35 12.28
CA ILE A 213 -5.86 -1.54 12.84
C ILE A 213 -4.62 -1.11 13.62
#